data_AF-A0A915MQA9-F1
#
_entry.id   AF-A0A915MQA9-F1
#
_cell.length_a   1.000
_cell.length_b   1.000
_cell.length_c   1.000
_cell.angle_alpha   90.00
_cell.angle_beta   90.00
_cell.angle_gamma   90.00
#
_symmetry.space_group_name_H-M   'P 1'
#
loop_
_entity.id
_entity.type
_entity.pdbx_description
1 polymer ?
#
loop_
_entity_poly.entity_id
_entity_poly.type
_entity_poly.pdbx_seq_one_letter_code
_entity_poly.pdbx_strand_id
1 'polypeptide(L)' 'MDEGVTDEEGHFELFNIYHNCNDELTPCLLKISIEIPDDYITQGSKPKKTFNVGTLNLEGKFSGQTRDCFNK' A
#
# COMPACT_ATOMS: atom_id res chain seq x y z
N MET A 1 0.42 5.00 -13.08
CA MET A 1 1.72 5.58 -12.72
C MET A 1 1.84 5.31 -11.24
N ASP A 2 2.28 4.11 -10.90
CA ASP A 2 2.54 3.76 -9.50
C ASP A 2 4.04 3.79 -9.34
N GLU A 3 4.55 4.95 -8.94
CA GLU A 3 5.93 5.10 -8.49
C GLU A 3 5.89 5.18 -6.97
N GLY A 4 6.64 4.30 -6.31
CA GLY A 4 6.71 4.31 -4.87
C GLY A 4 7.80 3.40 -4.36
N VAL A 5 9.03 3.92 -4.43
CA VAL A 5 10.14 3.85 -3.46
C VAL A 5 11.13 4.95 -3.92
N THR A 6 11.53 5.88 -3.07
CA THR A 6 12.72 6.75 -3.24
C THR A 6 13.45 7.06 -1.93
N ASP A 7 14.48 6.28 -1.61
CA ASP A 7 15.41 6.57 -0.52
C ASP A 7 16.24 7.81 -0.83
N GLU A 8 17.43 7.91 -0.26
CA GLU A 8 17.94 8.77 0.83
C GLU A 8 17.73 10.31 0.71
N GLU A 9 16.91 10.75 -0.25
CA GLU A 9 16.76 12.09 -0.79
C GLU A 9 15.28 12.51 -1.03
N GLY A 10 14.26 11.67 -0.72
CA GLY A 10 12.84 12.08 -0.85
C GLY A 10 11.78 10.96 -0.78
N HIS A 11 11.72 10.20 0.32
CA HIS A 11 10.98 8.93 0.39
C HIS A 11 9.50 9.04 0.77
N PHE A 12 8.62 8.45 -0.05
CA PHE A 12 7.29 8.01 0.37
C PHE A 12 7.28 6.49 0.47
N GLU A 13 7.23 5.96 1.69
CA GLU A 13 7.08 4.52 1.95
C GLU A 13 5.61 4.13 1.79
N LEU A 14 5.31 3.31 0.78
CA LEU A 14 3.94 2.90 0.47
C LEU A 14 3.65 1.50 0.99
N PHE A 15 2.64 1.40 1.86
CA PHE A 15 2.00 0.14 2.20
C PHE A 15 0.92 -0.18 1.16
N ASN A 16 1.21 -1.17 0.32
CA ASN A 16 0.30 -1.59 -0.76
C ASN A 16 -0.54 -2.79 -0.32
N ILE A 17 -1.86 -2.68 -0.50
CA ILE A 17 -2.82 -3.76 -0.30
C ILE A 17 -3.33 -4.20 -1.66
N TYR A 18 -3.15 -5.47 -2.01
CA TYR A 18 -3.65 -6.07 -3.23
C TYR A 18 -4.79 -7.04 -2.93
N HIS A 19 -5.93 -6.91 -3.60
CA HIS A 19 -7.10 -7.76 -3.37
C HIS A 19 -7.97 -7.94 -4.63
N ASN A 20 -8.86 -8.91 -4.58
CA ASN A 20 -9.86 -9.22 -5.60
C ASN A 20 -11.26 -9.42 -5.00
N CYS A 21 -11.50 -8.91 -3.79
CA CYS A 21 -12.81 -9.00 -3.12
C CYS A 21 -13.91 -8.39 -4.03
N ASN A 22 -14.95 -9.17 -4.34
CA ASN A 22 -16.00 -8.83 -5.31
C ASN A 22 -15.49 -8.52 -6.73
N ASP A 23 -14.32 -9.05 -7.11
CA ASP A 23 -13.63 -8.80 -8.38
C ASP A 23 -12.86 -10.04 -8.89
N GLU A 24 -13.27 -11.23 -8.48
CA GLU A 24 -12.51 -12.48 -8.67
C GLU A 24 -12.39 -12.92 -10.15
N LEU A 25 -13.30 -12.46 -11.00
CA LEU A 25 -13.34 -12.78 -12.43
C LEU A 25 -12.54 -11.81 -13.30
N THR A 26 -12.10 -10.68 -12.74
CA THR A 26 -11.34 -9.67 -13.49
C THR A 26 -9.84 -9.97 -13.37
N PRO A 27 -9.06 -9.95 -14.47
CA PRO A 27 -7.62 -10.15 -14.38
C PRO A 27 -6.92 -9.06 -13.56
N CYS A 28 -5.83 -9.43 -12.90
CA CYS A 28 -5.03 -8.56 -12.02
C CYS A 28 -5.78 -8.14 -10.75
N LEU A 29 -5.06 -7.52 -9.79
CA LEU A 29 -5.62 -7.20 -8.48
C LEU A 29 -5.95 -5.70 -8.38
N LEU A 30 -6.99 -5.38 -7.61
CA LEU A 30 -7.18 -4.02 -7.12
C LEU A 30 -6.06 -3.70 -6.13
N LYS A 31 -5.54 -2.49 -6.22
CA LYS A 31 -4.43 -2.00 -5.39
C LYS A 31 -4.85 -0.74 -4.67
N ILE A 32 -4.58 -0.71 -3.37
CA ILE A 32 -4.71 0.46 -2.51
C ILE A 32 -3.32 0.77 -1.96
N SER A 33 -2.84 1.98 -2.18
CA SER A 33 -1.56 2.45 -1.64
C SER A 33 -1.80 3.41 -0.49
N ILE A 34 -1.23 3.09 0.67
CA ILE A 34 -1.31 3.91 1.88
C ILE A 34 0.09 4.43 2.18
N GLU A 35 0.24 5.74 2.22
CA GLU A 35 1.47 6.40 2.63
C GLU A 35 1.70 6.21 4.13
N ILE A 36 2.89 5.71 4.48
CA ILE A 36 3.34 5.60 5.86
C ILE A 36 4.13 6.85 6.20
N PRO A 37 3.72 7.66 7.20
CA PRO A 37 4.46 8.86 7.55
C PRO A 37 5.86 8.52 8.06
N ASP A 38 6.85 9.31 7.66
CA ASP A 38 8.28 9.08 7.94
C ASP A 38 8.61 8.83 9.42
N ASP A 39 7.88 9.48 10.34
CA ASP A 39 8.10 9.30 11.77
C ASP A 39 7.82 7.84 12.22
N TYR A 40 7.04 7.06 11.47
CA TYR A 40 6.82 5.63 11.70
C TYR A 40 7.91 4.73 11.09
N ILE A 41 8.83 5.27 10.30
CA ILE A 41 9.94 4.54 9.70
C ILE A 41 11.14 4.56 10.65
N THR A 42 11.65 3.38 10.98
CA THR A 42 12.82 3.23 11.86
C THR A 42 13.91 2.46 11.14
N GLN A 43 15.08 3.07 11.02
CA GLN A 43 16.28 2.37 10.57
C GLN A 43 16.80 1.45 11.68
N GLY A 44 16.82 0.14 11.42
CA GLY A 44 17.27 -0.89 12.36
C GLY A 44 16.24 -2.00 12.61
N SER A 45 16.64 -3.01 13.39
CA SER A 45 15.85 -4.25 13.57
C SER A 45 14.69 -4.15 14.57
N LYS A 46 14.55 -3.02 15.28
CA LYS A 46 13.50 -2.80 16.27
C LYS A 46 12.74 -1.50 15.97
N PRO A 47 11.40 -1.54 15.79
CA PRO A 47 10.61 -0.33 15.53
C PRO A 47 10.52 0.55 16.79
N LYS A 48 10.53 1.87 16.60
CA LYS A 48 10.30 2.85 17.69
C LYS A 48 8.81 3.01 18.05
N LYS A 49 7.94 2.88 17.04
CA LYS A 49 6.47 2.92 17.17
C LYS A 49 5.82 2.15 16.03
N THR A 50 4.54 1.86 16.16
CA THR A 50 3.78 1.09 15.18
C THR A 50 2.75 1.97 14.48
N PHE A 51 2.66 1.86 13.15
CA PHE A 51 1.59 2.50 12.38
C PHE A 51 0.40 1.54 12.30
N ASN A 52 -0.75 1.94 12.87
CA ASN A 52 -1.96 1.12 12.85
C ASN A 52 -2.91 1.63 11.76
N VAL A 53 -3.01 0.88 10.67
CA VAL A 53 -3.91 1.16 9.54
C VAL A 53 -5.39 0.90 9.85
N GLY A 54 -5.69 0.25 10.99
CA GLY A 54 -7.03 -0.12 11.40
C GLY A 54 -7.58 -1.32 10.63
N THR A 55 -8.92 -1.38 10.55
CA THR A 55 -9.65 -2.43 9.82
C THR A 55 -10.27 -1.83 8.57
N LEU A 56 -9.91 -2.36 7.40
CA LEU A 56 -10.42 -1.91 6.12
C LEU A 56 -11.42 -2.94 5.56
N ASN A 57 -12.59 -2.47 5.12
CA ASN A 57 -13.52 -3.28 4.35
C ASN A 57 -13.18 -3.18 2.86
N LEU A 58 -12.61 -4.26 2.30
CA LEU A 58 -12.13 -4.33 0.93
C LEU A 58 -13.24 -4.47 -0.13
N GLU A 59 -14.52 -4.56 0.27
CA GLU A 59 -15.65 -4.49 -0.66
C GLU A 59 -15.93 -3.05 -1.14
N GLY A 60 -15.41 -2.05 -0.43
CA GLY A 60 -15.58 -0.64 -0.74
C GLY A 60 -14.76 -0.16 -1.95
N LYS A 61 -15.18 0.96 -2.54
CA LYS A 61 -14.36 1.69 -3.53
C LYS A 61 -13.53 2.74 -2.84
N PHE A 62 -12.21 2.65 -2.95
CA PHE A 62 -11.28 3.58 -2.32
C PHE A 62 -10.82 4.65 -3.31
N SER A 63 -10.69 5.88 -2.84
CA SER A 63 -10.10 6.96 -3.64
C SER A 63 -8.66 6.63 -3.98
N GLY A 64 -8.28 6.80 -5.24
CA GLY A 64 -6.94 6.47 -5.72
C GLY A 64 -6.66 4.97 -5.85
N GLN A 65 -7.65 4.08 -5.71
CA GLN A 65 -7.43 2.66 -6.01
C GLN A 65 -7.06 2.48 -7.49
N THR A 66 -6.08 1.64 -7.76
CA THR A 66 -5.65 1.27 -9.11
C THR A 66 -5.87 -0.22 -9.36
N ARG A 67 -5.55 -0.69 -10.55
CA ARG A 67 -5.47 -2.11 -10.89
C ARG A 67 -4.06 -2.43 -11.32
N ASP A 68 -3.46 -3.42 -10.68
CA ASP A 68 -2.04 -3.75 -10.85
C ASP A 68 -1.84 -5.26 -11.07
N CYS A 69 -0.98 -5.60 -12.02
CA CYS A 69 -0.65 -6.95 -12.43
C CYS A 69 0.74 -7.30 -11.88
N PHE A 70 0.84 -7.42 -10.56
CA PHE A 70 2.11 -7.52 -9.82
C PHE A 70 3.02 -8.70 -10.21
N ASN A 71 2.48 -9.75 -10.85
CA ASN A 71 3.21 -10.94 -11.32
C ASN A 71 2.99 -11.17 -12.83
N LYS A 72 3.77 -10.54 -13.70
CA LYS A 72 3.78 -10.84 -15.14
C LYS A 72 5.18 -11.13 -15.64
#